data_AF-A0A7J9RKF6-F1
#
_entry.id   AF-A0A7J9RKF6-F1
#
_cell.length_a   1.000
_cell.length_b   1.000
_cell.length_c   1.000
_cell.angle_alpha   90.00
_cell.angle_beta   90.00
_cell.angle_gamma   90.00
#
_symmetry.space_group_name_H-M   'P 1'
#
loop_
_entity.id
_entity.type
_entity.pdbx_description
1 polymer ?
#
loop_
_entity_poly.entity_id
_entity_poly.type
_entity_poly.pdbx_seq_one_letter_code
_entity_poly.pdbx_strand_id
1 'polypeptide(L)' 'MRKEELIHLHMLLAQLKEYCEEHGLGCDFTRYKELEITPFQVHRSKDEHKQAIFMLGTELASMAARDNSTRYK' A
#
# COMPACT_ATOMS: atom_id res chain seq x y z
N MET A 1 2.74 15.85 -7.22
CA MET A 1 1.61 15.05 -7.70
C MET A 1 0.29 15.79 -7.53
N ARG A 2 -0.56 15.74 -8.56
CA ARG A 2 -1.97 16.19 -8.56
C ARG A 2 -2.81 15.25 -7.68
N LYS A 3 -4.03 15.67 -7.30
CA LYS A 3 -4.89 14.87 -6.40
C LYS A 3 -5.33 13.57 -7.08
N GLU A 4 -5.75 13.66 -8.34
CA GLU A 4 -6.14 12.49 -9.15
C GLU A 4 -5.01 11.46 -9.26
N GLU A 5 -3.77 11.91 -9.51
CA GLU A 5 -2.60 11.04 -9.55
C GLU A 5 -2.38 10.30 -8.22
N LEU A 6 -2.58 10.97 -7.08
CA LEU A 6 -2.48 10.35 -5.76
C LEU A 6 -3.61 9.34 -5.53
N ILE A 7 -4.83 9.65 -5.94
CA ILE A 7 -5.97 8.71 -5.81
C ILE A 7 -5.73 7.46 -6.67
N HIS A 8 -5.27 7.62 -7.91
CA HIS A 8 -4.95 6.49 -8.79
C HIS A 8 -3.80 5.63 -8.25
N LEU A 9 -2.74 6.27 -7.74
CA LEU A 9 -1.64 5.53 -7.11
C LEU A 9 -2.11 4.79 -5.85
N HIS A 10 -2.93 5.44 -5.01
CA HIS A 10 -3.51 4.81 -3.84
C HIS A 10 -4.36 3.58 -4.22
N MET A 11 -5.17 3.70 -5.27
CA MET A 11 -5.98 2.61 -5.80
C MET A 11 -5.13 1.43 -6.26
N LEU A 12 -4.09 1.69 -7.05
CA LEU A 12 -3.18 0.65 -7.53
C LEU A 12 -2.51 -0.11 -6.38
N LEU A 13 -2.01 0.62 -5.36
CA LEU A 13 -1.37 -0.01 -4.20
C LEU A 13 -2.37 -0.78 -3.33
N ALA A 14 -3.62 -0.32 -3.23
CA ALA A 14 -4.67 -1.06 -2.53
C ALA A 14 -4.99 -2.39 -3.23
N GLN A 15 -5.06 -2.40 -4.57
CA GLN A 15 -5.24 -3.63 -5.35
C GLN A 15 -4.04 -4.58 -5.19
N LEU A 16 -2.82 -4.06 -5.17
CA LEU A 16 -1.63 -4.88 -4.94
C LEU A 16 -1.62 -5.46 -3.51
N LYS A 17 -2.09 -4.69 -2.53
CA LYS A 17 -2.28 -5.15 -1.15
C LYS A 17 -3.29 -6.30 -1.09
N GLU A 18 -4.43 -6.20 -1.76
CA GLU A 18 -5.41 -7.30 -1.90
C GLU A 18 -4.76 -8.55 -2.52
N TYR A 19 -4.04 -8.37 -3.64
CA TYR A 19 -3.31 -9.47 -4.28
C TYR A 19 -2.32 -10.16 -3.32
N CYS A 20 -1.54 -9.39 -2.55
CA CYS A 20 -0.61 -9.94 -1.56
C CYS A 20 -1.32 -10.72 -0.45
N GLU A 21 -2.46 -10.22 0.05
CA GLU A 21 -3.26 -10.89 1.08
C GLU A 21 -3.88 -12.20 0.53
N GLU A 22 -4.40 -12.19 -0.70
CA GLU A 22 -4.99 -13.36 -1.37
C GLU A 22 -3.96 -14.47 -1.65
N HIS A 23 -2.73 -14.10 -1.98
CA HIS A 23 -1.66 -15.04 -2.31
C HIS A 23 -0.76 -15.38 -1.12
N GLY A 24 -1.08 -14.88 0.08
CA GLY A 24 -0.34 -15.18 1.31
C GLY A 24 1.11 -14.68 1.31
N LEU A 25 1.41 -13.56 0.65
CA LEU A 25 2.78 -13.06 0.44
C LEU A 25 3.44 -12.46 1.70
N GLY A 26 2.88 -12.67 2.89
CA GLY A 26 3.51 -12.26 4.16
C GLY A 26 3.61 -10.75 4.38
N CYS A 27 2.78 -9.95 3.72
CA CYS A 27 2.66 -8.51 3.96
C CYS A 27 1.82 -8.22 5.22
N ASP A 28 2.24 -7.25 6.02
CA ASP A 28 1.46 -6.79 7.19
C ASP A 28 0.93 -5.36 6.97
N PHE A 29 -0.30 -5.27 6.47
CA PHE A 29 -0.94 -3.98 6.21
C PHE A 29 -1.72 -3.41 7.41
N THR A 30 -1.47 -3.85 8.64
CA THR A 30 -2.20 -3.39 9.83
C THR A 30 -2.11 -1.88 10.02
N ARG A 31 -0.91 -1.31 9.85
CA ARG A 31 -0.68 0.15 9.92
C ARG A 31 -1.45 0.95 8.88
N TYR A 32 -1.67 0.37 7.70
CA TYR A 32 -2.51 1.00 6.68
C TYR A 32 -4.00 0.93 7.07
N LYS A 33 -4.46 -0.21 7.60
CA LYS A 33 -5.85 -0.40 8.05
C LYS A 33 -6.24 0.58 9.17
N GLU A 34 -5.31 0.88 10.08
CA GLU A 34 -5.48 1.86 11.17
C GLU A 34 -5.71 3.30 10.68
N LEU A 35 -5.34 3.64 9.44
CA LEU A 35 -5.60 4.97 8.88
C LEU A 35 -7.07 5.18 8.48
N GLU A 36 -7.86 4.10 8.41
CA GLU A 36 -9.28 4.11 8.02
C GLU A 36 -9.56 4.89 6.72
N ILE A 37 -8.58 4.87 5.80
CA ILE A 37 -8.65 5.53 4.51
C ILE A 37 -8.67 4.52 3.36
N THR A 38 -9.50 4.78 2.36
CA THR A 38 -9.61 3.99 1.14
C THR A 38 -9.44 4.87 -0.11
N PRO A 39 -9.04 4.31 -1.26
CA PRO A 39 -8.94 5.08 -2.51
C PRO A 39 -10.28 5.66 -2.98
N PHE A 40 -11.42 5.12 -2.54
CA PHE A 40 -12.75 5.59 -2.90
C PHE A 40 -13.17 6.87 -2.18
N GLN A 41 -12.49 7.24 -1.08
CA GLN A 41 -12.78 8.46 -0.34
C GLN A 41 -12.12 9.69 -0.99
N VAL A 42 -12.47 9.97 -2.25
CA VAL A 42 -11.85 11.03 -3.09
C VAL A 42 -11.98 12.45 -2.53
N HIS A 43 -12.84 12.67 -1.55
CA HIS A 43 -13.00 13.94 -0.85
C HIS A 43 -11.90 14.19 0.20
N ARG A 44 -11.23 13.15 0.69
CA ARG A 44 -10.13 13.26 1.66
C ARG A 44 -8.96 14.07 1.12
N SER A 45 -8.12 14.57 2.03
CA SER A 45 -7.03 15.47 1.70
C SER A 45 -5.94 14.77 0.90
N LYS A 46 -5.11 15.56 0.21
CA LYS A 46 -3.94 15.03 -0.51
C LYS A 46 -2.95 14.36 0.44
N ASP A 47 -2.82 14.87 1.65
CA ASP A 47 -1.84 14.37 2.61
C ASP A 47 -2.28 13.06 3.24
N GLU A 48 -3.58 12.87 3.51
CA GLU A 48 -4.12 11.57 3.91
C GLU A 48 -3.87 10.50 2.82
N HIS A 49 -4.11 10.82 1.54
CA HIS A 49 -3.81 9.90 0.44
C HIS A 49 -2.30 9.59 0.31
N LYS A 50 -1.42 10.58 0.52
CA LYS A 50 0.04 10.35 0.53
C LYS A 50 0.46 9.45 1.69
N GLN A 51 -0.12 9.65 2.87
CA GLN A 51 0.18 8.83 4.05
C GLN A 51 -0.24 7.37 3.81
N ALA A 52 -1.41 7.17 3.20
CA ALA A 52 -1.90 5.86 2.79
C ALA A 52 -0.95 5.17 1.80
N ILE A 53 -0.53 5.89 0.75
CA ILE A 53 0.47 5.44 -0.23
C ILE A 53 1.79 5.07 0.45
N PHE A 54 2.27 5.90 1.37
CA PHE A 54 3.53 5.67 2.06
C PHE A 54 3.51 4.40 2.92
N MET A 55 2.41 4.17 3.65
CA MET A 55 2.25 2.94 4.45
C MET A 55 2.20 1.70 3.56
N LEU A 56 1.39 1.71 2.50
CA LEU A 56 1.30 0.59 1.55
C LEU A 56 2.64 0.29 0.89
N GLY A 57 3.33 1.33 0.40
CA GLY A 57 4.64 1.18 -0.25
C GLY A 57 5.72 0.65 0.69
N THR A 58 5.70 1.05 1.97
CA THR A 58 6.66 0.58 2.98
C THR A 58 6.53 -0.92 3.24
N GLU A 59 5.30 -1.42 3.35
CA GLU A 59 5.06 -2.85 3.56
C GLU A 59 5.43 -3.67 2.33
N LEU A 60 5.09 -3.19 1.13
CA LEU A 60 5.47 -3.83 -0.13
C LEU A 60 7.00 -3.89 -0.31
N ALA A 61 7.70 -2.80 0.01
CA ALA A 61 9.16 -2.76 -0.02
C ALA A 61 9.77 -3.74 1.00
N SER A 62 9.18 -3.81 2.21
CA SER A 62 9.60 -4.74 3.26
C SER A 62 9.42 -6.21 2.84
N MET A 63 8.29 -6.54 2.20
CA MET A 63 8.05 -7.86 1.61
C MET A 63 9.11 -8.18 0.54
N ALA A 64 9.31 -7.28 -0.42
CA ALA A 64 10.28 -7.49 -1.50
C ALA A 64 11.71 -7.69 -0.98
N ALA A 65 12.10 -6.95 0.07
CA ALA A 65 13.40 -7.11 0.72
C ALA A 65 13.56 -8.47 1.41
N ARG A 66 12.49 -8.99 2.05
CA ARG A 66 12.48 -10.33 2.66
C ARG A 66 12.58 -11.43 1.60
N ASP A 67 11.78 -11.36 0.54
CA ASP A 67 11.79 -12.35 -0.55
C ASP A 67 13.17 -12.48 -1.21
N ASN A 68 13.82 -11.34 -1.47
CA ASN A 68 15.16 -11.31 -2.04
C ASN A 68 16.21 -12.00 -1.14
N SER A 69 16.05 -11.96 0.19
CA SER A 69 16.98 -12.61 1.13
C SER A 69 16.84 -14.14 1.15
N THR A 70 15.66 -14.67 0.83
CA THR A 70 15.40 -16.12 0.73
C THR A 70 15.94 -16.73 -0.57
N ARG A 71 16.09 -15.93 -1.63
CA ARG A 71 16.51 -16.41 -2.96
C ARG A 71 18.02 -16.66 -3.09
N TYR A 72 18.82 -16.20 -2.14
CA TYR A 72 20.29 -16.37 -2.11
C TYR A 72 20.78 -17.23 -0.92
N LYS A 73 19.90 -18.03 -0.33
CA LYS A 73 20.27 -19.06 0.65
C LYS A 73 20.11 -20.46 0.07
#